data_AF-A0A0N1EYU7-F1
#
_entry.id   AF-A0A0N1EYU7-F1
#
_cell.length_a   1.000
_cell.length_b   1.000
_cell.length_c   1.000
_cell.angle_alpha   90.00
_cell.angle_beta   90.00
_cell.angle_gamma   90.00
#
_symmetry.space_group_name_H-M   'P 1'
#
loop_
_entity.id
_entity.type
_entity.pdbx_description
1 polymer ?
#
loop_
_entity_poly.entity_id
_entity_poly.type
_entity_poly.pdbx_seq_one_letter_code
_entity_poly.pdbx_strand_id
1 'polypeptide(L)'
;MEMVKKVLKWLVRNWFKVQDDKALHENKLFWLVVLSPLVFIAWIFWRLTSELMTKGLYNPHISAESLAGFVSYYAFPVALLTVPLTLAVMINRFHSSKQKAKSNRLVEQNNTANNFFNHYKYFCDHCEAIRQRYSKGVLVLKPEVLYKKLFIHSSINNLNAELNLDFIEHYFIELLPIEQSFQNHSNQYHDIIFQNERDDLEPLEIHIFVEPFIYLLDFSGISYTTSIEQESHFSSQLDQYYDILYALICFNGVSNYHEVCEYTNKMYAILRADCIDD
;
A
#
# COMPACT_ATOMS: atom_id res chain seq x y z
N MET A 1 -47.74 -5.54 14.95
CA MET A 1 -47.03 -4.73 13.92
C MET A 1 -45.51 -4.90 13.94
N GLU A 2 -44.87 -4.99 15.11
CA GLU A 2 -43.41 -5.21 15.25
C GLU A 2 -42.92 -6.58 14.74
N MET A 3 -43.71 -7.64 14.99
CA MET A 3 -43.41 -9.01 14.57
C MET A 3 -43.38 -9.14 13.03
N VAL A 4 -44.29 -8.45 12.34
CA VAL A 4 -44.32 -8.39 10.86
C VAL A 4 -43.07 -7.70 10.33
N LYS A 5 -42.61 -6.59 10.94
CA LYS A 5 -41.37 -5.92 10.53
C LYS A 5 -40.13 -6.80 10.75
N LYS A 6 -40.07 -7.56 11.85
CA LYS A 6 -38.97 -8.51 12.11
C LYS A 6 -38.94 -9.65 11.10
N VAL A 7 -40.11 -10.23 10.77
CA VAL A 7 -40.24 -11.27 9.76
C VAL A 7 -39.90 -10.74 8.36
N LEU A 8 -40.37 -9.54 8.00
CA LEU A 8 -40.06 -8.90 6.71
C LEU A 8 -38.56 -8.62 6.60
N LYS A 9 -37.93 -8.07 7.66
CA LYS A 9 -36.49 -7.80 7.69
C LYS A 9 -35.67 -9.09 7.61
N TRP A 10 -36.13 -10.18 8.23
CA TRP A 10 -35.51 -11.50 8.14
C TRP A 10 -35.64 -12.11 6.74
N LEU A 11 -36.82 -12.03 6.12
CA LEU A 11 -37.07 -12.46 4.74
C LEU A 11 -36.22 -11.66 3.75
N VAL A 12 -36.21 -10.32 3.86
CA VAL A 12 -35.37 -9.45 3.03
C VAL A 12 -33.90 -9.78 3.20
N ARG A 13 -33.41 -9.97 4.43
CA ARG A 13 -31.99 -10.24 4.69
C ARG A 13 -31.53 -11.61 4.18
N ASN A 14 -32.38 -12.62 4.28
CA ASN A 14 -32.00 -14.01 3.96
C ASN A 14 -32.39 -14.45 2.55
N TRP A 15 -33.44 -13.88 1.96
CA TRP A 15 -33.95 -14.28 0.65
C TRP A 15 -33.66 -13.25 -0.44
N PHE A 16 -33.51 -11.96 -0.10
CA PHE A 16 -33.23 -10.89 -1.06
C PHE A 16 -31.78 -10.43 -1.12
N LYS A 17 -30.87 -11.12 -0.43
CA LYS A 17 -29.43 -10.85 -0.55
C LYS A 17 -28.83 -11.72 -1.66
N VAL A 18 -28.38 -11.07 -2.73
CA VAL A 18 -27.55 -11.72 -3.77
C VAL A 18 -26.22 -12.10 -3.14
N GLN A 19 -25.91 -13.40 -3.08
CA GLN A 19 -24.59 -13.91 -2.71
C GLN A 19 -23.71 -13.90 -3.97
N ASP A 20 -22.72 -13.03 -3.96
CA ASP A 20 -21.68 -12.88 -4.97
C ASP A 20 -20.70 -14.06 -4.97
N ASP A 21 -20.63 -14.80 -3.87
CA ASP A 21 -19.66 -15.90 -3.68
C ASP A 21 -20.12 -17.23 -4.26
N LYS A 22 -21.37 -17.30 -4.71
CA LYS A 22 -21.99 -18.50 -5.24
C LYS A 22 -22.50 -18.27 -6.65
N ALA A 23 -22.60 -19.36 -7.41
CA ALA A 23 -23.20 -19.31 -8.72
C ALA A 23 -24.64 -18.79 -8.63
N LEU A 24 -25.10 -18.09 -9.68
CA LEU A 24 -26.41 -17.44 -9.65
C LEU A 24 -27.56 -18.44 -9.41
N HIS A 25 -27.48 -19.62 -10.00
CA HIS A 25 -28.49 -20.67 -9.85
C HIS A 25 -28.54 -21.27 -8.43
N GLU A 26 -27.53 -21.04 -7.60
CA GLU A 26 -27.55 -21.43 -6.18
C GLU A 26 -28.22 -20.37 -5.29
N ASN A 27 -28.42 -19.16 -5.81
CA ASN A 27 -29.05 -18.08 -5.07
C ASN A 27 -30.57 -18.27 -5.01
N LYS A 28 -31.12 -18.36 -3.79
CA LYS A 28 -32.58 -18.46 -3.57
C LYS A 28 -33.36 -17.29 -4.18
N LEU A 29 -32.75 -16.10 -4.23
CA LEU A 29 -33.35 -14.92 -4.86
C LEU A 29 -33.63 -15.14 -6.35
N PHE A 30 -32.71 -15.80 -7.06
CA PHE A 30 -32.87 -16.09 -8.48
C PHE A 30 -34.12 -16.93 -8.70
N TRP A 31 -34.25 -18.05 -7.98
CA TRP A 31 -35.42 -18.91 -8.06
C TRP A 31 -36.71 -18.22 -7.60
N LEU A 32 -36.67 -17.41 -6.55
CA LEU A 32 -37.86 -16.68 -6.10
C LEU A 32 -38.37 -15.73 -7.20
N VAL A 33 -37.47 -14.99 -7.84
CA VAL A 33 -37.85 -13.98 -8.84
C VAL A 33 -38.23 -14.63 -10.18
N VAL A 34 -37.69 -15.79 -10.51
CA VAL A 34 -38.07 -16.54 -11.73
C VAL A 34 -39.36 -17.34 -11.50
N LEU A 35 -39.45 -18.09 -10.40
CA LEU A 35 -40.58 -18.98 -10.14
C LEU A 35 -41.84 -18.25 -9.69
N SER A 36 -41.74 -17.13 -8.95
CA SER A 36 -42.93 -16.42 -8.48
C SER A 36 -43.83 -15.93 -9.62
N PRO A 37 -43.31 -15.22 -10.65
CA PRO A 37 -44.11 -14.86 -11.82
C PRO A 37 -44.60 -16.08 -12.60
N LEU A 38 -43.80 -17.15 -12.72
CA LEU A 38 -44.22 -18.37 -13.42
C LEU A 38 -45.40 -19.06 -12.73
N VAL A 39 -45.37 -19.15 -11.40
CA VAL A 39 -46.48 -19.70 -10.61
C VAL A 39 -47.73 -18.83 -10.77
N PHE A 40 -47.58 -17.51 -10.75
CA PHE A 40 -48.69 -16.58 -10.98
C PHE A 40 -49.29 -16.72 -12.38
N ILE A 41 -48.46 -16.84 -13.41
CA ILE A 41 -48.90 -17.06 -14.79
C ILE A 41 -49.60 -18.41 -14.92
N ALA A 42 -49.02 -19.48 -14.37
CA ALA A 42 -49.64 -20.81 -14.37
C ALA A 42 -51.02 -20.80 -13.67
N TRP A 43 -51.15 -20.04 -12.58
CA TRP A 43 -52.42 -19.85 -11.90
C TRP A 43 -53.46 -19.11 -12.76
N ILE A 44 -53.06 -18.05 -13.49
CA ILE A 44 -53.93 -17.36 -14.46
C ILE A 44 -54.36 -18.31 -15.57
N PHE A 45 -53.40 -19.03 -16.18
CA PHE A 45 -53.68 -20.02 -17.23
C PHE A 45 -54.71 -21.04 -16.74
N TRP A 46 -54.51 -21.61 -15.55
CA TRP A 46 -55.42 -22.58 -14.95
C TRP A 46 -56.82 -22.02 -14.76
N ARG A 47 -56.93 -20.82 -14.16
CA ARG A 47 -58.22 -20.15 -13.92
C ARG A 47 -58.96 -19.85 -15.22
N LEU A 48 -58.28 -19.26 -16.19
CA LEU A 48 -58.86 -18.90 -17.48
C LEU A 48 -59.33 -20.15 -18.24
N THR A 49 -58.49 -21.18 -18.30
CA THR A 49 -58.82 -22.45 -18.97
C THR A 49 -60.07 -23.09 -18.33
N SER A 50 -60.10 -23.15 -16.99
CA SER A 50 -61.22 -23.73 -16.25
C SER A 50 -62.53 -22.96 -16.49
N GLU A 51 -62.48 -21.64 -16.58
CA GLU A 51 -63.66 -20.82 -16.83
C GLU A 51 -64.16 -20.96 -18.27
N LEU A 52 -63.26 -20.95 -19.27
CA LEU A 52 -63.62 -21.10 -20.67
C LEU A 52 -64.21 -22.48 -20.96
N MET A 53 -63.68 -23.54 -20.33
CA MET A 53 -64.22 -24.88 -20.44
C MET A 53 -65.60 -25.02 -19.80
N THR A 54 -65.80 -24.49 -18.60
CA THR A 54 -67.09 -24.57 -17.91
C THR A 54 -68.20 -23.80 -18.64
N LYS A 55 -67.83 -22.73 -19.36
CA LYS A 55 -68.74 -21.95 -20.23
C LYS A 55 -68.90 -22.54 -21.64
N GLY A 56 -68.19 -23.62 -21.97
CA GLY A 56 -68.23 -24.23 -23.31
C GLY A 56 -67.64 -23.35 -24.43
N LEU A 57 -66.91 -22.29 -24.07
CA LEU A 57 -66.31 -21.34 -25.02
C LEU A 57 -64.98 -21.83 -25.59
N TYR A 58 -64.39 -22.85 -24.97
CA TYR A 58 -63.12 -23.43 -25.40
C TYR A 58 -63.12 -24.93 -25.20
N ASN A 59 -62.78 -25.66 -26.26
CA ASN A 59 -62.57 -27.10 -26.22
C ASN A 59 -61.14 -27.40 -26.68
N PRO A 60 -60.25 -27.91 -25.81
CA PRO A 60 -58.87 -28.19 -26.15
C PRO A 60 -58.77 -29.43 -27.06
N HIS A 61 -59.04 -29.23 -28.34
CA HIS A 61 -58.80 -30.19 -29.40
C HIS A 61 -57.93 -29.52 -30.47
N ILE A 62 -57.20 -30.31 -31.26
CA ILE A 62 -56.32 -29.76 -32.29
C ILE A 62 -57.17 -29.52 -33.54
N SER A 63 -57.66 -28.29 -33.69
CA SER A 63 -58.39 -27.80 -34.85
C SER A 63 -58.05 -26.33 -35.13
N ALA A 64 -58.34 -25.85 -36.33
CA ALA A 64 -58.13 -24.45 -36.69
C ALA A 64 -58.94 -23.49 -35.80
N GLU A 65 -60.16 -23.88 -35.43
CA GLU A 65 -61.04 -23.12 -34.55
C GLU A 65 -60.50 -23.03 -33.11
N SER A 66 -60.05 -24.16 -32.55
CA SER A 66 -59.40 -24.21 -31.23
C SER A 66 -58.08 -23.43 -31.20
N LEU A 67 -57.32 -23.45 -32.29
CA LEU A 67 -56.09 -22.66 -32.41
C LEU A 67 -56.39 -21.15 -32.44
N ALA A 68 -57.40 -20.72 -33.21
CA ALA A 68 -57.84 -19.33 -33.24
C ALA A 68 -58.36 -18.87 -31.86
N GLY A 69 -59.14 -19.72 -31.19
CA GLY A 69 -59.58 -19.51 -29.81
C GLY A 69 -58.41 -19.42 -28.83
N PHE A 70 -57.40 -20.29 -28.97
CA PHE A 70 -56.21 -20.25 -28.13
C PHE A 70 -55.46 -18.92 -28.27
N VAL A 71 -55.22 -18.48 -29.51
CA VAL A 71 -54.54 -17.20 -29.77
C VAL A 71 -55.34 -16.03 -29.19
N SER A 72 -56.67 -16.04 -29.35
CA SER A 72 -57.55 -14.97 -28.84
C SER A 72 -57.58 -14.92 -27.31
N TYR A 73 -57.74 -16.06 -26.63
CA TYR A 73 -57.91 -16.10 -25.18
C TYR A 73 -56.59 -16.06 -24.41
N TYR A 74 -55.51 -16.65 -24.93
CA TYR A 74 -54.23 -16.77 -24.21
C TYR A 74 -53.19 -15.73 -24.61
N ALA A 75 -53.50 -14.76 -25.46
CA ALA A 75 -52.57 -13.68 -25.83
C ALA A 75 -51.95 -13.00 -24.60
N PHE A 76 -52.76 -12.65 -23.59
CA PHE A 76 -52.27 -11.98 -22.38
C PHE A 76 -51.41 -12.90 -21.49
N PRO A 77 -51.86 -14.11 -21.09
CA PRO A 77 -51.03 -15.05 -20.33
C PRO A 77 -49.71 -15.41 -21.04
N VAL A 78 -49.72 -15.56 -22.37
CA VAL A 78 -48.50 -15.79 -23.17
C VAL A 78 -47.59 -14.57 -23.12
N ALA A 79 -48.12 -13.35 -23.28
CA ALA A 79 -47.33 -12.13 -23.18
C ALA A 79 -46.67 -11.97 -21.80
N LEU A 80 -47.36 -12.39 -20.72
CA LEU A 80 -46.81 -12.35 -19.36
C LEU A 80 -45.55 -13.23 -19.18
N LEU A 81 -45.34 -14.27 -19.99
CA LEU A 81 -44.13 -15.11 -19.92
C LEU A 81 -42.83 -14.32 -20.18
N THR A 82 -42.92 -13.16 -20.83
CA THR A 82 -41.78 -12.25 -21.01
C THR A 82 -41.26 -11.66 -19.69
N VAL A 83 -42.10 -11.57 -18.66
CA VAL A 83 -41.76 -10.99 -17.35
C VAL A 83 -40.71 -11.83 -16.61
N PRO A 84 -40.90 -13.14 -16.34
CA PRO A 84 -39.85 -13.93 -15.69
C PRO A 84 -38.56 -14.01 -16.50
N LEU A 85 -38.63 -13.98 -17.84
CA LEU A 85 -37.44 -13.95 -18.70
C LEU A 85 -36.63 -12.65 -18.50
N THR A 86 -37.29 -11.49 -18.56
CA THR A 86 -36.64 -10.19 -18.36
C THR A 86 -36.07 -10.04 -16.95
N LEU A 87 -36.81 -10.49 -15.93
CA LEU A 87 -36.34 -10.50 -14.54
C LEU A 87 -35.14 -11.42 -14.33
N ALA A 88 -35.11 -12.61 -14.95
CA ALA A 88 -33.96 -13.52 -14.92
C ALA A 88 -32.70 -12.86 -15.48
N VAL A 89 -32.82 -12.22 -16.65
CA VAL A 89 -31.71 -11.50 -17.30
C VAL A 89 -31.23 -10.33 -16.43
N MET A 90 -32.15 -9.57 -15.84
CA MET A 90 -31.83 -8.44 -14.96
C MET A 90 -31.05 -8.89 -13.72
N ILE A 91 -31.50 -9.94 -13.04
CA ILE A 91 -30.79 -10.49 -11.88
C ILE A 91 -29.41 -11.01 -12.26
N ASN A 92 -29.30 -11.69 -13.41
CA ASN A 92 -28.01 -12.16 -13.90
C ASN A 92 -27.01 -11.01 -14.10
N ARG A 93 -27.47 -9.89 -14.67
CA ARG A 93 -26.64 -8.68 -14.81
C ARG A 93 -26.23 -8.09 -13.46
N PHE A 94 -27.14 -8.01 -12.49
CA PHE A 94 -26.81 -7.51 -11.15
C PHE A 94 -25.82 -8.40 -10.42
N HIS A 95 -25.99 -9.73 -10.48
CA HIS A 95 -25.08 -10.69 -9.88
C HIS A 95 -23.70 -10.63 -10.53
N SER A 96 -23.62 -10.64 -11.87
CA SER A 96 -22.37 -10.51 -12.61
C SER A 96 -21.64 -9.19 -12.27
N SER A 97 -22.38 -8.08 -12.20
CA SER A 97 -21.83 -6.78 -11.81
C SER A 97 -21.25 -6.80 -10.39
N LYS A 98 -21.96 -7.42 -9.44
CA LYS A 98 -21.50 -7.55 -8.05
C LYS A 98 -20.25 -8.42 -7.94
N GLN A 99 -20.20 -9.55 -8.66
CA GLN A 99 -19.02 -10.41 -8.72
C GLN A 99 -17.81 -9.67 -9.29
N LYS A 100 -18.01 -8.92 -10.38
CA LYS A 100 -16.96 -8.09 -10.97
C LYS A 100 -16.46 -7.04 -9.99
N ALA A 101 -17.35 -6.34 -9.29
CA ALA A 101 -16.97 -5.36 -8.28
C ALA A 101 -16.17 -6.00 -7.12
N LYS A 102 -16.55 -7.20 -6.66
CA LYS A 102 -15.77 -7.94 -5.65
C LYS A 102 -14.39 -8.35 -6.19
N SER A 103 -14.33 -8.88 -7.41
CA SER A 103 -13.08 -9.24 -8.08
C SER A 103 -12.15 -8.04 -8.19
N ASN A 104 -12.65 -6.89 -8.64
CA ASN A 104 -11.86 -5.66 -8.75
C ASN A 104 -11.28 -5.23 -7.40
N ARG A 105 -12.09 -5.26 -6.33
CA ARG A 105 -11.61 -4.94 -4.97
C ARG A 105 -10.50 -5.88 -4.49
N LEU A 106 -10.61 -7.18 -4.77
CA LEU A 106 -9.56 -8.15 -4.42
C LEU A 106 -8.27 -7.90 -5.21
N VAL A 107 -8.40 -7.56 -6.50
CA VAL A 107 -7.25 -7.19 -7.34
C VAL A 107 -6.60 -5.90 -6.85
N GLU A 108 -7.38 -4.87 -6.52
CA GLU A 108 -6.88 -3.62 -5.95
C GLU A 108 -6.13 -3.87 -4.63
N GLN A 109 -6.70 -4.66 -3.72
CA GLN A 109 -6.03 -5.05 -2.47
C GLN A 109 -4.72 -5.81 -2.71
N ASN A 110 -4.71 -6.75 -3.66
CA ASN A 110 -3.52 -7.50 -4.02
C ASN A 110 -2.45 -6.59 -4.63
N ASN A 111 -2.84 -5.68 -5.53
CA ASN A 111 -1.94 -4.71 -6.14
C ASN A 111 -1.33 -3.78 -5.09
N THR A 112 -2.12 -3.28 -4.13
CA THR A 112 -1.60 -2.43 -3.05
C THR A 112 -0.58 -3.18 -2.18
N ALA A 113 -0.87 -4.43 -1.81
CA ALA A 113 0.08 -5.26 -1.08
C ALA A 113 1.36 -5.53 -1.87
N ASN A 114 1.24 -5.86 -3.16
CA ASN A 114 2.38 -6.07 -4.04
C ASN A 114 3.23 -4.80 -4.18
N ASN A 115 2.61 -3.63 -4.31
CA ASN A 115 3.31 -2.35 -4.37
C ASN A 115 4.11 -2.10 -3.10
N PHE A 116 3.53 -2.36 -1.92
CA PHE A 116 4.24 -2.27 -0.64
C PHE A 116 5.46 -3.20 -0.60
N PHE A 117 5.30 -4.48 -0.93
CA PHE A 117 6.42 -5.43 -0.89
C PHE A 117 7.49 -5.14 -1.95
N ASN A 118 7.10 -4.66 -3.13
CA ASN A 118 8.04 -4.25 -4.16
C ASN A 118 8.84 -3.03 -3.73
N HIS A 119 8.19 -2.01 -3.17
CA HIS A 119 8.87 -0.82 -2.65
C HIS A 119 9.86 -1.18 -1.54
N TYR A 120 9.45 -2.02 -0.58
CA TYR A 120 10.33 -2.53 0.46
C TYR A 120 11.52 -3.32 -0.10
N LYS A 121 11.28 -4.22 -1.06
CA LYS A 121 12.33 -4.99 -1.73
C LYS A 121 13.35 -4.07 -2.39
N TYR A 122 12.90 -3.11 -3.19
CA TYR A 122 13.79 -2.15 -3.85
C TYR A 122 14.57 -1.29 -2.85
N PHE A 123 13.97 -0.95 -1.72
CA PHE A 123 14.68 -0.27 -0.65
C PHE A 123 15.78 -1.15 -0.02
N CYS A 124 15.54 -2.45 0.16
CA CYS A 124 16.56 -3.40 0.61
C CYS A 124 17.73 -3.48 -0.38
N ASP A 125 17.43 -3.61 -1.67
CA ASP A 125 18.43 -3.63 -2.73
C ASP A 125 19.24 -2.31 -2.76
N HIS A 126 18.57 -1.18 -2.52
CA HIS A 126 19.21 0.14 -2.39
C HIS A 126 20.17 0.21 -1.20
N CYS A 127 19.75 -0.27 -0.02
CA CYS A 127 20.61 -0.34 1.16
C CYS A 127 21.86 -1.20 0.90
N GLU A 128 21.71 -2.31 0.18
CA GLU A 128 22.83 -3.17 -0.18
C GLU A 128 23.84 -2.46 -1.09
N ALA A 129 23.36 -1.69 -2.07
CA ALA A 129 24.22 -0.89 -2.94
C ALA A 129 24.99 0.19 -2.16
N ILE A 130 24.34 0.85 -1.19
CA ILE A 130 25.00 1.81 -0.28
C ILE A 130 26.10 1.12 0.52
N ARG A 131 25.81 -0.04 1.11
CA ARG A 131 26.79 -0.81 1.89
C ARG A 131 28.03 -1.16 1.07
N GLN A 132 27.85 -1.54 -0.20
CA GLN A 132 28.97 -1.84 -1.11
C GLN A 132 29.81 -0.59 -1.43
N ARG A 133 29.15 0.56 -1.63
CA ARG A 133 29.81 1.85 -1.91
C ARG A 133 30.69 2.33 -0.75
N TYR A 134 30.25 2.17 0.49
CA TYR A 134 30.96 2.62 1.70
C TYR A 134 31.73 1.49 2.42
N SER A 135 32.13 0.45 1.68
CA SER A 135 32.81 -0.75 2.20
C SER A 135 34.15 -0.53 2.90
N LYS A 136 34.73 0.69 2.82
CA LYS A 136 35.97 1.05 3.55
C LYS A 136 35.79 1.15 5.06
N GLY A 137 34.56 1.38 5.55
CA GLY A 137 34.22 1.34 6.98
C GLY A 137 33.33 0.15 7.32
N VAL A 138 33.15 -0.11 8.61
CA VAL A 138 32.21 -1.15 9.08
C VAL A 138 30.79 -0.58 9.08
N LEU A 139 30.22 -0.39 7.88
CA LEU A 139 28.84 0.04 7.72
C LEU A 139 27.88 -1.16 7.76
N VAL A 140 27.00 -1.16 8.75
CA VAL A 140 25.89 -2.11 8.88
C VAL A 140 24.58 -1.35 8.72
N LEU A 141 23.81 -1.71 7.70
CA LEU A 141 22.45 -1.21 7.49
C LEU A 141 21.47 -2.36 7.77
N LYS A 142 20.40 -2.07 8.52
CA LYS A 142 19.29 -2.99 8.81
C LYS A 142 18.04 -2.49 8.09
N PRO A 143 17.79 -2.95 6.84
CA PRO A 143 16.73 -2.40 5.99
C PRO A 143 15.33 -2.50 6.62
N GLU A 144 15.06 -3.55 7.39
CA GLU A 144 13.78 -3.76 8.09
C GLU A 144 13.47 -2.61 9.06
N VAL A 145 14.49 -2.19 9.83
CA VAL A 145 14.36 -1.13 10.84
C VAL A 145 14.30 0.21 10.15
N LEU A 146 15.20 0.45 9.19
CA LEU A 146 15.29 1.70 8.45
C LEU A 146 14.00 1.98 7.69
N TYR A 147 13.49 1.00 6.96
CA TYR A 147 12.26 1.17 6.19
C TYR A 147 11.07 1.54 7.08
N LYS A 148 10.93 0.89 8.24
CA LYS A 148 9.86 1.18 9.20
C LYS A 148 9.99 2.59 9.81
N LYS A 149 11.21 3.12 9.93
CA LYS A 149 11.50 4.43 10.52
C LYS A 149 11.43 5.57 9.51
N LEU A 150 11.85 5.31 8.27
CA LEU A 150 11.82 6.25 7.16
C LEU A 150 10.42 6.36 6.57
N PHE A 151 9.70 5.24 6.37
CA PHE A 151 8.37 5.21 5.76
C PHE A 151 7.29 4.86 6.79
N ILE A 152 7.14 5.67 7.85
CA ILE A 152 6.26 5.38 9.00
C ILE A 152 4.78 5.21 8.62
N HIS A 153 4.36 5.81 7.51
CA HIS A 153 2.97 5.78 7.03
C HIS A 153 2.72 4.68 6.00
N SER A 154 3.76 3.94 5.60
CA SER A 154 3.64 2.80 4.68
C SER A 154 3.16 1.55 5.41
N SER A 155 2.22 0.84 4.79
CA SER A 155 1.69 -0.44 5.27
C SER A 155 1.28 -1.33 4.10
N ILE A 156 1.03 -2.61 4.38
CA ILE A 156 0.55 -3.59 3.39
C ILE A 156 -0.74 -3.14 2.70
N ASN A 157 -1.58 -2.37 3.41
CA ASN A 157 -2.88 -1.90 2.90
C ASN A 157 -2.80 -0.52 2.23
N ASN A 158 -1.69 0.18 2.37
CA ASN A 158 -1.49 1.53 1.83
C ASN A 158 0.00 1.84 1.74
N LEU A 159 0.52 1.96 0.51
CA LEU A 159 1.88 2.43 0.30
C LEU A 159 1.89 3.96 0.37
N ASN A 160 2.62 4.52 1.34
CA ASN A 160 2.97 5.94 1.37
C ASN A 160 4.50 6.06 1.31
N ALA A 161 5.01 6.58 0.20
CA ALA A 161 6.44 6.70 -0.07
C ALA A 161 7.04 8.04 0.40
N GLU A 162 6.37 8.76 1.29
CA GLU A 162 6.91 9.93 1.96
C GLU A 162 7.90 9.52 3.06
N LEU A 163 9.07 10.16 3.06
CA LEU A 163 10.05 10.02 4.13
C LEU A 163 9.66 10.84 5.35
N ASN A 164 9.94 10.28 6.51
CA ASN A 164 9.78 10.91 7.81
C ASN A 164 10.90 11.92 8.09
N LEU A 165 10.58 13.21 8.11
CA LEU A 165 11.55 14.28 8.43
C LEU A 165 12.06 14.18 9.87
N ASP A 166 11.24 13.72 10.83
CA ASP A 166 11.66 13.55 12.21
C ASP A 166 12.84 12.58 12.32
N PHE A 167 12.89 11.54 11.47
CA PHE A 167 14.02 10.62 11.44
C PHE A 167 15.34 11.34 11.09
N ILE A 168 15.28 12.28 10.13
CA ILE A 168 16.43 13.08 9.70
C ILE A 168 16.88 13.99 10.84
N GLU A 169 15.94 14.70 11.47
CA GLU A 169 16.24 15.58 12.61
C GLU A 169 16.93 14.82 13.74
N HIS A 170 16.37 13.67 14.15
CA HIS A 170 16.96 12.85 15.21
C HIS A 170 18.32 12.28 14.82
N TYR A 171 18.56 11.95 13.55
CA TYR A 171 19.88 11.53 13.09
C TYR A 171 20.94 12.60 13.34
N PHE A 172 20.65 13.87 12.99
CA PHE A 172 21.58 14.98 13.24
C PHE A 172 21.77 15.27 14.73
N ILE A 173 20.71 15.17 15.54
CA ILE A 173 20.81 15.33 17.00
C ILE A 173 21.78 14.30 17.59
N GLU A 174 21.80 13.07 17.10
CA GLU A 174 22.72 12.02 17.55
C GLU A 174 24.16 12.23 17.09
N LEU A 175 24.39 13.09 16.08
CA LEU A 175 25.75 13.47 15.68
C LEU A 175 26.37 14.54 16.59
N LEU A 176 25.58 15.37 17.27
CA LEU A 176 26.08 16.46 18.13
C LEU A 176 26.95 15.95 19.32
N PRO A 177 26.58 14.88 20.05
CA PRO A 177 27.45 14.36 21.11
C PRO A 177 28.79 13.82 20.61
N ILE A 178 28.88 13.43 19.33
CA ILE A 178 30.12 12.94 18.71
C ILE A 178 31.14 14.06 18.63
N GLU A 179 30.68 15.20 18.12
CA GLU A 179 31.48 16.40 18.00
C GLU A 179 32.00 16.85 19.37
N GLN A 180 31.12 16.93 20.37
CA GLN A 180 31.54 17.26 21.74
C GLN A 180 32.56 16.26 22.31
N SER A 181 32.36 14.96 22.05
CA SER A 181 33.28 13.92 22.50
C SER A 181 34.64 14.03 21.80
N PHE A 182 34.64 14.37 20.51
CA PHE A 182 35.83 14.60 19.72
C PHE A 182 36.61 15.83 20.21
N GLN A 183 35.95 16.95 20.45
CA GLN A 183 36.58 18.17 21.00
C GLN A 183 37.21 17.94 22.38
N ASN A 184 36.61 17.09 23.21
CA ASN A 184 37.22 16.71 24.49
C ASN A 184 38.47 15.84 24.30
N HIS A 185 38.48 14.96 23.29
CA HIS A 185 39.61 14.09 22.95
C HIS A 185 40.74 14.84 22.25
N SER A 186 40.43 15.87 21.47
CA SER A 186 41.40 16.58 20.64
C SER A 186 42.50 17.27 21.44
N ASN A 187 42.35 17.45 22.75
CA ASN A 187 43.39 18.03 23.62
C ASN A 187 44.61 17.10 23.88
N GLN A 188 44.68 15.93 23.23
CA GLN A 188 45.71 14.90 23.45
C GLN A 188 46.44 14.51 22.15
N TYR A 189 47.31 15.37 21.64
CA TYR A 189 48.12 15.11 20.43
C TYR A 189 49.63 15.15 20.66
N HIS A 190 50.35 14.55 19.71
CA HIS A 190 51.76 14.77 19.46
C HIS A 190 51.95 15.59 18.19
N ASP A 191 52.75 16.65 18.28
CA ASP A 191 53.13 17.46 17.14
C ASP A 191 54.29 16.82 16.39
N ILE A 192 54.09 16.54 15.10
CA ILE A 192 55.16 16.12 14.21
C ILE A 192 55.40 17.26 13.22
N ILE A 193 56.56 17.93 13.39
CA ILE A 193 56.99 19.03 12.53
C ILE A 193 57.94 18.49 11.46
N PHE A 194 57.54 18.55 10.20
CA PHE A 194 58.42 18.25 9.07
C PHE A 194 59.10 19.55 8.61
N GLN A 195 60.42 19.62 8.77
CA GLN A 195 61.21 20.70 8.18
C GLN A 195 61.34 20.48 6.68
N ASN A 196 60.87 21.44 5.88
CA ASN A 196 61.07 21.44 4.44
C ASN A 196 62.53 21.78 4.12
N GLU A 197 63.19 21.00 3.25
CA GLU A 197 64.57 21.26 2.80
C GLU A 197 64.69 22.49 1.88
N ARG A 198 63.57 23.16 1.56
CA ARG A 198 63.56 24.44 0.82
C ARG A 198 63.14 25.54 1.79
N ASP A 199 64.03 26.51 2.01
CA ASP A 199 63.87 27.66 2.93
C ASP A 199 62.62 28.54 2.68
N ASP A 200 61.90 28.33 1.57
CA ASP A 200 60.76 29.16 1.16
C ASP A 200 59.38 28.57 1.54
N LEU A 201 59.32 27.38 2.15
CA LEU A 201 58.06 26.72 2.51
C LEU A 201 57.91 26.58 4.03
N GLU A 202 56.76 26.99 4.56
CA GLU A 202 56.42 26.79 5.96
C GLU A 202 56.50 25.28 6.34
N PRO A 203 56.90 24.97 7.58
CA PRO A 203 56.93 23.59 8.07
C PRO A 203 55.53 22.98 8.00
N LEU A 204 55.43 21.73 7.56
CA LEU A 204 54.18 20.99 7.63
C LEU A 204 54.04 20.45 9.06
N GLU A 205 53.07 20.96 9.80
CA GLU A 205 52.72 20.49 11.13
C GLU A 205 51.56 19.49 11.02
N ILE A 206 51.76 18.28 11.55
CA ILE A 206 50.73 17.24 11.59
C ILE A 206 50.47 16.91 13.06
N HIS A 207 49.22 17.14 13.50
CA HIS A 207 48.75 16.75 14.82
C HIS A 207 48.21 15.32 14.76
N ILE A 208 48.90 14.38 15.39
CA ILE A 208 48.49 12.98 15.50
C ILE A 208 48.03 12.72 16.94
N PHE A 209 46.86 12.10 17.11
CA PHE A 209 46.37 11.78 18.44
C PHE A 209 47.24 10.73 19.13
N VAL A 210 47.40 10.86 20.46
CA VAL A 210 48.13 9.88 21.28
C VAL A 210 47.45 8.51 21.20
N GLU A 211 46.12 8.49 21.20
CA GLU A 211 45.29 7.33 20.92
C GLU A 211 44.26 7.68 19.86
N PRO A 212 43.95 6.78 18.91
CA PRO A 212 42.95 7.05 17.89
C PRO A 212 41.58 7.27 18.52
N PHE A 213 40.86 8.29 18.06
CA PHE A 213 39.49 8.52 18.45
C PHE A 213 38.59 7.49 17.76
N ILE A 214 38.01 6.58 18.52
CA ILE A 214 37.11 5.55 18.02
C ILE A 214 35.68 5.97 18.34
N TYR A 215 34.83 6.00 17.31
CA TYR A 215 33.42 6.30 17.49
C TYR A 215 32.54 5.28 16.77
N LEU A 216 31.43 4.93 17.42
CA LEU A 216 30.36 4.08 16.91
C LEU A 216 29.07 4.89 16.84
N LEU A 217 28.62 5.20 15.63
CA LEU A 217 27.26 5.65 15.41
C LEU A 217 26.37 4.42 15.36
N ASP A 218 25.41 4.28 16.27
CA ASP A 218 24.37 3.24 16.20
C ASP A 218 22.99 3.89 16.32
N PHE A 219 22.42 4.27 15.18
CA PHE A 219 21.15 4.98 15.10
C PHE A 219 20.14 4.23 14.25
N SER A 220 19.06 3.76 14.88
CA SER A 220 17.84 3.31 14.21
C SER A 220 18.04 2.41 12.98
N GLY A 221 19.01 1.49 13.03
CA GLY A 221 19.33 0.56 11.95
C GLY A 221 20.49 0.96 11.05
N ILE A 222 21.13 2.10 11.32
CA ILE A 222 22.44 2.50 10.78
C ILE A 222 23.47 2.25 11.90
N SER A 223 24.43 1.38 11.66
CA SER A 223 25.59 1.24 12.55
C SER A 223 26.86 1.46 11.75
N TYR A 224 27.70 2.40 12.18
CA TYR A 224 28.96 2.72 11.50
C TYR A 224 30.05 2.97 12.53
N THR A 225 31.15 2.23 12.42
CA THR A 225 32.32 2.38 13.28
C THR A 225 33.48 2.95 12.49
N THR A 226 34.12 3.98 13.05
CA THR A 226 35.31 4.61 12.47
C THR A 226 36.38 4.86 13.53
N SER A 227 37.63 4.95 13.07
CA SER A 227 38.81 5.23 13.87
C SER A 227 39.54 6.41 13.25
N ILE A 228 39.76 7.46 14.03
CA ILE A 228 40.30 8.73 13.57
C ILE A 228 41.67 8.93 14.24
N GLU A 229 42.72 8.91 13.45
CA GLU A 229 44.11 9.07 13.92
C GLU A 229 44.59 10.53 13.89
N GLN A 230 43.95 11.37 13.07
CA GLN A 230 44.33 12.76 12.81
C GLN A 230 43.10 13.65 12.86
N GLU A 231 43.26 14.85 13.40
CA GLU A 231 42.17 15.81 13.54
C GLU A 231 41.56 16.21 12.18
N SER A 232 42.41 16.42 11.17
CA SER A 232 42.01 16.75 9.80
C SER A 232 41.07 15.71 9.18
N HIS A 233 41.08 14.46 9.67
CA HIS A 233 40.20 13.40 9.18
C HIS A 233 38.79 13.45 9.79
N PHE A 234 38.57 14.19 10.88
CA PHE A 234 37.26 14.27 11.53
C PHE A 234 36.20 14.91 10.65
N SER A 235 36.50 16.06 10.02
CA SER A 235 35.57 16.68 9.06
C SER A 235 35.26 15.72 7.90
N SER A 236 36.25 14.98 7.40
CA SER A 236 35.99 13.98 6.35
C SER A 236 35.08 12.84 6.82
N GLN A 237 35.10 12.48 8.11
CA GLN A 237 34.20 11.47 8.66
C GLN A 237 32.77 12.03 8.82
N LEU A 238 32.60 13.27 9.27
CA LEU A 238 31.30 13.95 9.29
C LEU A 238 30.67 14.01 7.90
N ASP A 239 31.45 14.38 6.89
CA ASP A 239 31.02 14.40 5.49
C ASP A 239 30.57 13.00 5.05
N GLN A 240 31.27 11.95 5.49
CA GLN A 240 30.89 10.57 5.20
C GLN A 240 29.58 10.14 5.89
N TYR A 241 29.33 10.54 7.14
CA TYR A 241 28.06 10.29 7.82
C TYR A 241 26.88 10.96 7.10
N TYR A 242 27.10 12.20 6.66
CA TYR A 242 26.13 12.92 5.85
C TYR A 242 25.89 12.22 4.52
N ASP A 243 26.94 11.82 3.81
CA ASP A 243 26.86 11.13 2.52
C ASP A 243 26.13 9.78 2.60
N ILE A 244 26.25 9.06 3.73
CA ILE A 244 25.50 7.82 3.98
C ILE A 244 24.01 8.14 4.16
N LEU A 245 23.66 9.13 4.99
CA LEU A 245 22.27 9.56 5.16
C LEU A 245 21.68 10.07 3.85
N TYR A 246 22.43 10.90 3.13
CA TYR A 246 22.03 11.46 1.85
C TYR A 246 21.78 10.35 0.81
N ALA A 247 22.66 9.35 0.76
CA ALA A 247 22.46 8.19 -0.11
C ALA A 247 21.19 7.40 0.25
N LEU A 248 20.85 7.28 1.55
CA LEU A 248 19.61 6.62 1.99
C LEU A 248 18.36 7.39 1.54
N ILE A 249 18.35 8.71 1.61
CA ILE A 249 17.20 9.53 1.18
C ILE A 249 17.07 9.63 -0.34
N CYS A 250 18.17 9.48 -1.10
CA CYS A 250 18.19 9.42 -2.57
C CYS A 250 17.62 8.11 -3.16
N PHE A 251 16.72 7.45 -2.44
CA PHE A 251 16.01 6.29 -2.96
C PHE A 251 14.96 6.72 -3.99
N ASN A 252 15.02 6.13 -5.19
CA ASN A 252 14.13 6.47 -6.32
C ASN A 252 12.62 6.22 -6.05
N GLY A 253 12.27 5.57 -4.95
CA GLY A 253 10.87 5.36 -4.55
C GLY A 253 10.23 6.52 -3.79
N VAL A 254 11.00 7.52 -3.35
CA VAL A 254 10.53 8.59 -2.45
C VAL A 254 9.68 9.63 -3.16
N SER A 255 8.53 10.00 -2.59
CA SER A 255 7.62 11.01 -3.17
C SER A 255 7.91 12.46 -2.75
N ASN A 256 8.44 12.69 -1.55
CA ASN A 256 8.78 14.02 -1.03
C ASN A 256 10.28 14.33 -1.08
N TYR A 257 10.99 13.80 -2.08
CA TYR A 257 12.45 13.85 -2.19
C TYR A 257 13.02 15.28 -2.09
N HIS A 258 12.46 16.25 -2.82
CA HIS A 258 12.98 17.62 -2.85
C HIS A 258 12.94 18.29 -1.47
N GLU A 259 11.81 18.16 -0.77
CA GLU A 259 11.62 18.72 0.57
C GLU A 259 12.62 18.12 1.57
N VAL A 260 12.77 16.79 1.54
CA VAL A 260 13.68 16.08 2.45
C VAL A 260 15.12 16.43 2.16
N CYS A 261 15.53 16.54 0.89
CA CYS A 261 16.88 16.95 0.53
C CYS A 261 17.19 18.38 0.98
N GLU A 262 16.28 19.32 0.74
CA GLU A 262 16.47 20.71 1.18
C GLU A 262 16.63 20.80 2.71
N TYR A 263 15.78 20.09 3.45
CA TYR A 263 15.85 20.01 4.90
C TYR A 263 17.16 19.36 5.39
N THR A 264 17.57 18.24 4.78
CA THR A 264 18.80 17.51 5.13
C THR A 264 20.04 18.38 4.89
N ASN A 265 20.10 19.07 3.75
CA ASN A 265 21.20 19.99 3.42
C ASN A 265 21.28 21.15 4.43
N LYS A 266 20.13 21.70 4.83
CA LYS A 266 20.06 22.77 5.83
C LYS A 266 20.59 22.30 7.19
N MET A 267 20.17 21.12 7.65
CA MET A 267 20.62 20.57 8.93
C MET A 267 22.13 20.30 8.94
N TYR A 268 22.66 19.75 7.84
CA TYR A 268 24.09 19.52 7.71
C TYR A 268 24.91 20.82 7.64
N ALA A 269 24.39 21.86 6.98
CA ALA A 269 25.05 23.17 6.97
C ALA A 269 25.13 23.79 8.38
N ILE A 270 24.12 23.59 9.23
CA ILE A 270 24.14 24.02 10.64
C ILE A 270 25.21 23.23 11.41
N LEU A 271 25.18 21.90 11.33
CA LEU A 271 26.18 21.04 11.99
C LEU A 271 27.61 21.41 11.59
N ARG A 272 27.86 21.71 10.32
CA ARG A 272 29.20 22.05 9.83
C ARG A 272 29.65 23.45 10.25
N ALA A 273 28.73 24.40 10.40
CA ALA A 273 29.08 25.74 10.87
C ALA A 273 29.61 25.68 12.31
N ASP A 274 28.96 24.88 13.17
CA ASP A 274 29.39 24.67 14.55
C ASP A 274 30.80 24.04 14.62
N CYS A 275 31.20 23.20 13.65
CA CYS A 275 32.53 22.59 13.59
C CYS A 275 33.68 23.49 13.12
N ILE A 276 33.42 24.61 12.44
CA ILE A 276 34.46 25.45 11.78
C ILE A 276 34.80 26.71 12.60
N ASP A 277 33.93 27.11 13.53
CA ASP A 277 34.06 28.36 14.28
C ASP A 277 34.83 28.24 15.62
N ASP A 278 35.37 27.06 15.96
CA ASP A 278 36.28 26.81 17.12
C ASP A 278 37.70 26.44 16.65
#